data_AF-F0T1T0-F1
#
_entry.id   AF-F0T1T0-F1
#
_cell.length_a   1.000
_cell.length_b   1.000
_cell.length_c   1.000
_cell.angle_alpha   90.00
_cell.angle_beta   90.00
_cell.angle_gamma   90.00
#
_symmetry.space_group_name_H-M   'P 1'
#
loop_
_entity.id
_entity.type
_entity.pdbx_description
1 polymer ?
#
loop_
_entity_poly.entity_id
_entity_poly.type
_entity_poly.pdbx_seq_one_letter_code
_entity_poly.pdbx_strand_id
1 'polypeptide(L)'
;MKNFKEKADLIWKVADLLRGDYKQSDYGKVILPMTVLRRLDCVLEPTKQKVLDYLPKVESLKESAKDIALNKIAGFNFHNRSQLNFDKLIADPNNVSVNLRNYINGFSSSAREIIEYFNFDDHIDRMDDPKTDILFRVLKAFQEIGLTDMDSMEMGYVFEDLIRRFAEQSNETAGEHFTPREVIRLMVNLLFIEDKDILTQEGIVKTLYDPACGTGGMLSVGEQYVKELNPKAELKVFGQEINPESYAICKSDMLIKGQNPSNIKFGNTFTVDGLEEEKFDYMLSNPPFGVDWKKAEKIIKAEADNKGMNGRFGAGLPRINDGSLLFLQHMISKMKLSGTRIGIVFNGSPLFTGAAESGESNIRKWIIENDWLEAVIALPDQLFYNTGISTYIWIINNSKSEERKGKVQLINATGAKDEELTKEGKLDFNRFWQKMDRSLGDKRKKIAENGNTKGIGFITQLYGNFEENEFVKIYPNEFFGYWRITVEQPMKENSKVVKSKGQPKPDTSLRDYENIPFLKKGSDGNLIPQTIEEYFETEVKPHLLEAWIDHSKTKIGYEINFTKYFYEFKPLRALADIKADILALEEKTLETEKTVLES
;
A
#
# COMPACT_ATOMS: atom_id res chain seq x y z
N MET A 1 -13.04 -20.36 -2.48
CA MET A 1 -11.84 -20.07 -1.68
C MET A 1 -11.35 -21.22 -0.76
N LYS A 2 -11.87 -22.46 -0.81
CA LYS A 2 -11.30 -23.58 -0.01
C LYS A 2 -10.01 -24.19 -0.61
N ASN A 3 -9.81 -24.08 -1.92
CA ASN A 3 -8.76 -24.81 -2.66
C ASN A 3 -7.34 -24.24 -2.42
N PHE A 4 -7.17 -22.90 -2.34
CA PHE A 4 -5.83 -22.31 -2.22
C PHE A 4 -5.10 -22.72 -0.92
N LYS A 5 -5.82 -22.84 0.20
CA LYS A 5 -5.22 -23.17 1.49
C LYS A 5 -4.69 -24.60 1.51
N GLU A 6 -5.44 -25.54 0.93
CA GLU A 6 -5.02 -26.93 0.78
C GLU A 6 -3.73 -27.03 -0.04
N LYS A 7 -3.62 -26.25 -1.13
CA LYS A 7 -2.42 -26.19 -1.96
C LYS A 7 -1.24 -25.54 -1.24
N ALA A 8 -1.46 -24.42 -0.54
CA ALA A 8 -0.45 -23.78 0.28
C ALA A 8 0.05 -24.71 1.40
N ASP A 9 -0.85 -25.46 2.06
CA ASP A 9 -0.50 -26.46 3.06
C ASP A 9 0.31 -27.62 2.47
N LEU A 10 -0.03 -28.07 1.26
CA LEU A 10 0.71 -29.12 0.56
C LEU A 10 2.13 -28.67 0.20
N ILE A 11 2.27 -27.46 -0.37
CA ILE A 11 3.58 -26.87 -0.68
C ILE A 11 4.38 -26.65 0.60
N TRP A 12 3.73 -26.17 1.66
CA TRP A 12 4.38 -25.95 2.96
C TRP A 12 4.95 -27.24 3.57
N LYS A 13 4.26 -28.37 3.41
CA LYS A 13 4.78 -29.68 3.85
C LYS A 13 6.09 -30.07 3.16
N VAL A 14 6.36 -29.57 1.96
CA VAL A 14 7.65 -29.80 1.28
C VAL A 14 8.80 -29.13 2.04
N ALA A 15 8.55 -28.02 2.74
CA ALA A 15 9.55 -27.35 3.56
C ALA A 15 10.06 -28.23 4.71
N ASP A 16 9.25 -29.17 5.20
CA ASP A 16 9.69 -30.11 6.25
C ASP A 16 10.82 -31.04 5.78
N LEU A 17 10.95 -31.27 4.46
CA LEU A 17 12.06 -32.03 3.89
C LEU A 17 13.40 -31.30 3.99
N LEU A 18 13.39 -29.99 4.23
CA LEU A 18 14.59 -29.15 4.34
C LEU A 18 15.12 -29.07 5.79
N ARG A 19 14.44 -29.72 6.73
CA ARG A 19 14.78 -29.65 8.15
C ARG A 19 16.08 -30.37 8.46
N GLY A 20 17.02 -29.64 9.05
CA GLY A 20 18.36 -30.12 9.38
C GLY A 20 19.42 -29.58 8.43
N ASP A 21 19.09 -29.48 7.14
CA ASP A 21 20.00 -29.02 6.10
C ASP A 21 19.90 -27.52 5.82
N TYR A 22 18.73 -26.94 6.12
CA TYR A 22 18.47 -25.51 6.01
C TYR A 22 18.01 -24.91 7.34
N LYS A 23 18.34 -23.63 7.54
CA LYS A 23 17.69 -22.81 8.57
C LYS A 23 16.25 -22.55 8.13
N GLN A 24 15.32 -22.49 9.08
CA GLN A 24 13.90 -22.24 8.78
C GLN A 24 13.69 -20.95 7.97
N SER A 25 14.46 -19.89 8.28
CA SER A 25 14.46 -18.63 7.55
C SER A 25 14.89 -18.76 6.08
N ASP A 26 15.61 -19.83 5.71
CA ASP A 26 16.08 -20.07 4.34
C ASP A 26 15.14 -21.00 3.55
N TYR A 27 14.10 -21.58 4.16
CA TYR A 27 13.19 -22.50 3.44
C TYR A 27 12.52 -21.83 2.25
N GLY A 28 12.17 -20.54 2.36
CA GLY A 28 11.59 -19.76 1.27
C GLY A 28 12.45 -19.75 0.01
N LYS A 29 13.78 -19.75 0.15
CA LYS A 29 14.72 -19.72 -0.98
C LYS A 29 14.71 -20.99 -1.85
N VAL A 30 14.13 -22.08 -1.33
CA VAL A 30 13.91 -23.31 -2.10
C VAL A 30 12.44 -23.41 -2.53
N ILE A 31 11.52 -23.17 -1.60
CA ILE A 31 10.09 -23.44 -1.82
C ILE A 31 9.47 -22.44 -2.80
N LEU A 32 9.84 -21.16 -2.76
CA LEU A 32 9.30 -20.14 -3.66
C LEU A 32 9.72 -20.37 -5.13
N PRO A 33 11.01 -20.54 -5.48
CA PRO A 33 11.40 -20.83 -6.87
C PRO A 33 10.82 -22.15 -7.36
N MET A 34 10.74 -23.19 -6.51
CA MET A 34 10.11 -24.46 -6.89
C MET A 34 8.61 -24.33 -7.15
N THR A 35 7.91 -23.48 -6.39
CA THR A 35 6.49 -23.20 -6.61
C THR A 35 6.28 -22.48 -7.94
N VAL A 36 7.11 -21.48 -8.25
CA VAL A 36 7.09 -20.79 -9.55
C VAL A 36 7.39 -21.78 -10.68
N LEU A 37 8.45 -22.57 -10.56
CA LEU A 37 8.84 -23.55 -11.57
C LEU A 37 7.74 -24.58 -11.83
N ARG A 38 7.11 -25.09 -10.77
CA ARG A 38 6.01 -26.06 -10.88
C ARG A 38 4.78 -25.42 -11.51
N ARG A 39 4.45 -24.16 -11.17
CA ARG A 39 3.34 -23.44 -11.81
C ARG A 39 3.59 -23.26 -13.30
N LEU A 40 4.80 -22.84 -13.71
CA LEU A 40 5.18 -22.69 -15.12
C LEU A 40 5.12 -24.03 -15.88
N ASP A 41 5.53 -25.14 -15.27
CA ASP A 41 5.40 -26.48 -15.86
C ASP A 41 3.93 -26.88 -16.06
N CYS A 42 3.09 -26.74 -15.02
CA CYS A 42 1.68 -27.10 -15.07
C CYS A 42 0.88 -26.33 -16.13
N VAL A 43 1.11 -25.01 -16.28
CA VAL A 43 0.37 -24.22 -17.29
C VAL A 43 0.82 -24.52 -18.72
N LEU A 44 2.07 -24.97 -18.91
CA LEU A 44 2.59 -25.37 -20.22
C LEU A 44 2.29 -26.83 -20.58
N GLU A 45 1.95 -27.68 -19.62
CA GLU A 45 1.69 -29.11 -19.82
C GLU A 45 0.76 -29.41 -21.02
N PRO A 46 -0.38 -28.71 -21.21
CA PRO A 46 -1.29 -28.99 -22.33
C PRO A 46 -0.72 -28.70 -23.72
N THR A 47 0.31 -27.85 -23.81
CA THR A 47 0.89 -27.38 -25.08
C THR A 47 2.34 -27.81 -25.30
N LYS A 48 2.97 -28.41 -24.28
CA LYS A 48 4.39 -28.83 -24.30
C LYS A 48 4.75 -29.69 -25.50
N GLN A 49 3.98 -30.73 -25.80
CA GLN A 49 4.28 -31.61 -26.94
C GLN A 49 4.22 -30.84 -28.26
N LYS A 50 3.25 -29.93 -28.42
CA LYS A 50 3.13 -29.09 -29.63
C LYS A 50 4.35 -28.18 -29.81
N VAL A 51 4.87 -27.61 -28.72
CA VAL A 51 6.09 -26.79 -28.73
C VAL A 51 7.29 -27.64 -29.18
N LEU A 52 7.46 -28.84 -28.62
CA LEU A 52 8.55 -29.74 -28.97
C LEU A 52 8.47 -30.20 -30.44
N ASP A 53 7.28 -30.53 -30.93
CA ASP A 53 7.06 -30.92 -32.32
C ASP A 53 7.33 -29.76 -33.31
N TYR A 54 7.15 -28.52 -32.85
CA TYR A 54 7.38 -27.32 -33.66
C TYR A 54 8.84 -26.83 -33.61
N LEU A 55 9.59 -27.14 -32.54
CA LEU A 55 10.96 -26.70 -32.32
C LEU A 55 11.91 -26.91 -33.54
N PRO A 56 11.92 -28.08 -34.22
CA PRO A 56 12.79 -28.29 -35.38
C PRO A 56 12.53 -27.32 -36.53
N LYS A 57 11.31 -26.76 -36.64
CA LYS A 57 10.94 -25.80 -37.69
C LYS A 57 11.53 -24.40 -37.47
N VAL A 58 11.95 -24.11 -36.24
CA VAL A 58 12.46 -22.79 -35.83
C VAL A 58 13.89 -22.84 -35.30
N GLU A 59 14.54 -23.99 -35.38
CA GLU A 59 15.85 -24.23 -34.76
C GLU A 59 16.95 -23.33 -35.34
N SER A 60 16.87 -23.03 -36.64
CA SER A 60 17.79 -22.13 -37.35
C SER A 60 17.55 -20.64 -37.11
N LEU A 61 16.44 -20.27 -36.45
CA LEU A 61 16.14 -18.87 -36.13
C LEU A 61 17.02 -18.37 -34.98
N LYS A 62 17.25 -17.05 -34.97
CA LYS A 62 17.81 -16.36 -33.79
C LYS A 62 16.92 -16.58 -32.57
N GLU A 63 17.50 -16.61 -31.38
CA GLU A 63 16.75 -16.97 -30.16
C GLU A 63 15.54 -16.07 -29.91
N SER A 64 15.62 -14.75 -30.14
CA SER A 64 14.46 -13.88 -29.98
C SER A 64 13.30 -14.22 -30.94
N ALA A 65 13.60 -14.58 -32.19
CA ALA A 65 12.59 -15.00 -33.15
C ALA A 65 12.04 -16.40 -32.85
N LYS A 66 12.89 -17.29 -32.33
CA LYS A 66 12.51 -18.62 -31.86
C LYS A 66 11.56 -18.53 -30.67
N ASP A 67 11.87 -17.69 -29.68
CA ASP A 67 11.03 -17.42 -28.52
C ASP A 67 9.64 -16.92 -28.96
N ILE A 68 9.57 -15.93 -29.85
CA ILE A 68 8.29 -15.41 -30.38
C ILE A 68 7.46 -16.52 -31.04
N ALA A 69 8.09 -17.36 -31.87
CA ALA A 69 7.39 -18.42 -32.59
C ALA A 69 6.89 -19.52 -31.65
N LEU A 70 7.70 -19.96 -30.69
CA LEU A 70 7.33 -21.01 -29.74
C LEU A 70 6.31 -20.53 -28.70
N ASN A 71 6.39 -19.28 -28.26
CA ASN A 71 5.39 -18.64 -27.39
C ASN A 71 3.99 -18.70 -28.03
N LYS A 72 3.90 -18.42 -29.33
CA LYS A 72 2.63 -18.53 -30.08
C LYS A 72 2.05 -19.95 -30.07
N ILE A 73 2.90 -20.98 -30.10
CA ILE A 73 2.47 -22.39 -30.01
C ILE A 73 2.09 -22.77 -28.57
N ALA A 74 2.82 -22.25 -27.58
CA ALA A 74 2.55 -22.48 -26.18
C ALA A 74 1.23 -21.82 -25.72
N GLY A 75 0.80 -20.73 -26.39
CA GLY A 75 -0.37 -19.95 -26.01
C GLY A 75 -0.10 -18.96 -24.88
N PHE A 76 1.18 -18.74 -24.52
CA PHE A 76 1.63 -17.83 -23.48
C PHE A 76 2.81 -16.99 -23.97
N ASN A 77 3.17 -15.94 -23.23
CA ASN A 77 4.36 -15.13 -23.51
C ASN A 77 5.69 -15.83 -23.12
N PHE A 78 5.66 -17.15 -22.95
CA PHE A 78 6.79 -18.01 -22.64
C PHE A 78 6.52 -19.44 -23.09
N HIS A 79 7.57 -20.25 -23.12
CA HIS A 79 7.51 -21.67 -23.42
C HIS A 79 8.64 -22.42 -22.71
N ASN A 80 8.63 -23.75 -22.78
CA ASN A 80 9.75 -24.59 -22.39
C ASN A 80 10.04 -25.60 -23.52
N ARG A 81 11.29 -25.63 -23.98
CA ARG A 81 11.78 -26.49 -25.07
C ARG A 81 12.59 -27.70 -24.59
N SER A 82 12.68 -27.91 -23.27
CA SER A 82 13.32 -29.09 -22.71
C SER A 82 12.48 -30.34 -23.00
N GLN A 83 13.16 -31.43 -23.34
CA GLN A 83 12.54 -32.75 -23.45
C GLN A 83 12.12 -33.30 -22.07
N LEU A 84 12.58 -32.68 -20.99
CA LEU A 84 12.30 -33.05 -19.61
C LEU A 84 11.00 -32.39 -19.12
N ASN A 85 10.30 -33.08 -18.23
CA ASN A 85 9.22 -32.58 -17.38
C ASN A 85 9.46 -33.12 -15.96
N PHE A 86 8.64 -32.74 -14.99
CA PHE A 86 8.83 -33.21 -13.61
C PHE A 86 8.84 -34.75 -13.50
N ASP A 87 8.03 -35.47 -14.29
CA ASP A 87 8.04 -36.95 -14.29
C ASP A 87 9.38 -37.52 -14.78
N LYS A 88 9.96 -36.94 -15.83
CA LYS A 88 11.26 -37.36 -16.37
C LYS A 88 12.43 -36.95 -15.47
N LEU A 89 12.31 -35.82 -14.75
CA LEU A 89 13.33 -35.38 -13.78
C LEU A 89 13.48 -36.41 -12.65
N ILE A 90 12.37 -36.90 -12.11
CA ILE A 90 12.40 -37.90 -11.03
C ILE A 90 12.68 -39.34 -11.53
N ALA A 91 12.60 -39.58 -12.83
CA ALA A 91 12.91 -40.88 -13.42
C ALA A 91 14.42 -41.19 -13.51
N ASP A 92 15.28 -40.19 -13.35
CA ASP A 92 16.75 -40.33 -13.33
C ASP A 92 17.37 -39.69 -12.07
N PRO A 93 17.22 -40.32 -10.89
CA PRO A 93 17.70 -39.81 -9.61
C PRO A 93 19.19 -39.48 -9.55
N ASN A 94 20.02 -40.16 -10.35
CA ASN A 94 21.48 -40.01 -10.31
C ASN A 94 21.97 -38.75 -11.03
N ASN A 95 21.14 -38.13 -11.88
CA ASN A 95 21.51 -36.92 -12.64
C ASN A 95 20.52 -35.78 -12.40
N VAL A 96 19.82 -35.78 -11.26
CA VAL A 96 18.71 -34.85 -10.99
C VAL A 96 19.13 -33.39 -11.09
N SER A 97 20.28 -33.01 -10.52
CA SER A 97 20.77 -31.62 -10.56
C SER A 97 21.05 -31.15 -11.98
N VAL A 98 21.78 -31.95 -12.76
CA VAL A 98 22.09 -31.67 -14.18
C VAL A 98 20.80 -31.60 -15.01
N ASN A 99 19.88 -32.54 -14.80
CA ASN A 99 18.61 -32.60 -15.50
C ASN A 99 17.71 -31.41 -15.15
N LEU A 100 17.64 -31.00 -13.88
CA LEU A 100 16.88 -29.84 -13.44
C LEU A 100 17.43 -28.55 -14.07
N ARG A 101 18.77 -28.38 -14.11
CA ARG A 101 19.40 -27.25 -14.80
C ARG A 101 19.09 -27.23 -16.29
N ASN A 102 19.16 -28.39 -16.95
CA ASN A 102 18.77 -28.51 -18.36
C ASN A 102 17.28 -28.20 -18.58
N TYR A 103 16.42 -28.56 -17.63
CA TYR A 103 15.01 -28.22 -17.66
C TYR A 103 14.77 -26.71 -17.54
N ILE A 104 15.44 -26.05 -16.58
CA ILE A 104 15.39 -24.60 -16.38
C ILE A 104 15.94 -23.85 -17.61
N ASN A 105 17.06 -24.31 -18.17
CA ASN A 105 17.65 -23.75 -19.39
C ASN A 105 16.80 -23.95 -20.65
N GLY A 106 15.80 -24.83 -20.58
CA GLY A 106 14.81 -25.01 -21.64
C GLY A 106 13.73 -23.93 -21.69
N PHE A 107 13.58 -23.10 -20.66
CA PHE A 107 12.61 -22.01 -20.69
C PHE A 107 13.04 -20.88 -21.65
N SER A 108 12.06 -20.14 -22.16
CA SER A 108 12.31 -18.88 -22.87
C SER A 108 13.09 -17.89 -22.01
N SER A 109 13.78 -16.94 -22.65
CA SER A 109 14.69 -16.02 -21.97
C SER A 109 14.03 -15.29 -20.80
N SER A 110 12.78 -14.82 -20.98
CA SER A 110 11.97 -14.14 -19.97
C SER A 110 11.61 -15.02 -18.76
N ALA A 111 11.32 -16.30 -18.98
CA ALA A 111 10.96 -17.25 -17.92
C ALA A 111 12.20 -17.75 -17.17
N ARG A 112 13.33 -17.92 -17.87
CA ARG A 112 14.60 -18.28 -17.22
C ARG A 112 15.10 -17.16 -16.30
N GLU A 113 15.04 -15.91 -16.77
CA GLU A 113 15.41 -14.73 -15.98
C GLU A 113 14.68 -14.70 -14.63
N ILE A 114 13.38 -15.04 -14.59
CA ILE A 114 12.60 -15.11 -13.33
C ILE A 114 13.27 -16.05 -12.32
N ILE A 115 13.73 -17.22 -12.75
CA ILE A 115 14.37 -18.21 -11.87
C ILE A 115 15.74 -17.72 -11.39
N GLU A 116 16.47 -17.00 -12.26
CA GLU A 116 17.77 -16.41 -11.92
C GLU A 116 17.66 -15.41 -10.75
N TYR A 117 16.58 -14.62 -10.66
CA TYR A 117 16.36 -13.69 -9.54
C TYR A 117 16.14 -14.35 -8.18
N PHE A 118 15.87 -15.66 -8.13
CA PHE A 118 15.83 -16.41 -6.87
C PHE A 118 17.23 -16.92 -6.44
N ASN A 119 18.27 -16.75 -7.26
CA ASN A 119 19.58 -17.40 -7.10
C ASN A 119 19.44 -18.92 -6.87
N PHE A 120 18.52 -19.55 -7.61
CA PHE A 120 18.14 -20.93 -7.31
C PHE A 120 19.25 -21.96 -7.62
N ASP A 121 20.19 -21.64 -8.50
CA ASP A 121 21.29 -22.55 -8.86
C ASP A 121 22.16 -22.92 -7.65
N ASP A 122 22.50 -21.95 -6.79
CA ASP A 122 23.23 -22.18 -5.54
C ASP A 122 22.47 -23.14 -4.61
N HIS A 123 21.13 -23.07 -4.64
CA HIS A 123 20.26 -23.94 -3.86
C HIS A 123 20.12 -25.34 -4.45
N ILE A 124 20.21 -25.48 -5.78
CA ILE A 124 20.30 -26.79 -6.43
C ILE A 124 21.58 -27.49 -5.97
N ASP A 125 22.74 -26.83 -6.00
CA ASP A 125 24.01 -27.41 -5.54
C ASP A 125 23.97 -27.79 -4.07
N ARG A 126 23.41 -26.93 -3.22
CA ARG A 126 23.29 -27.24 -1.79
C ARG A 126 22.36 -28.43 -1.52
N MET A 127 21.33 -28.64 -2.33
CA MET A 127 20.40 -29.78 -2.17
C MET A 127 20.92 -31.07 -2.83
N ASP A 128 21.89 -30.99 -3.75
CA ASP A 128 22.51 -32.12 -4.44
C ASP A 128 23.56 -32.83 -3.57
N ASP A 129 23.27 -32.99 -2.27
CA ASP A 129 24.11 -33.77 -1.37
C ASP A 129 23.76 -35.26 -1.49
N PRO A 130 24.68 -36.11 -1.97
CA PRO A 130 24.44 -37.54 -2.17
C PRO A 130 24.22 -38.31 -0.85
N LYS A 131 24.39 -37.69 0.32
CA LYS A 131 24.09 -38.31 1.62
C LYS A 131 22.62 -38.18 2.03
N THR A 132 21.92 -37.19 1.50
CA THR A 132 20.57 -36.81 1.97
C THR A 132 19.52 -36.86 0.86
N ASP A 133 19.92 -36.83 -0.42
CA ASP A 133 19.06 -36.87 -1.61
C ASP A 133 17.93 -35.83 -1.57
N ILE A 134 18.18 -34.66 -0.94
CA ILE A 134 17.15 -33.65 -0.67
C ILE A 134 16.56 -33.13 -1.99
N LEU A 135 17.40 -32.86 -2.98
CA LEU A 135 16.96 -32.34 -4.28
C LEU A 135 15.92 -33.26 -4.92
N PHE A 136 16.19 -34.56 -4.96
CA PHE A 136 15.27 -35.56 -5.49
C PHE A 136 13.96 -35.59 -4.70
N ARG A 137 14.04 -35.60 -3.36
CA ARG A 137 12.85 -35.62 -2.48
C ARG A 137 11.97 -34.38 -2.69
N VAL A 138 12.56 -33.21 -2.79
CA VAL A 138 11.86 -31.94 -3.04
C VAL A 138 11.20 -31.96 -4.42
N LEU A 139 11.91 -32.35 -5.47
CA LEU A 139 11.36 -32.45 -6.82
C LEU A 139 10.20 -33.44 -6.90
N LYS A 140 10.36 -34.61 -6.28
CA LYS A 140 9.30 -35.62 -6.19
C LYS A 140 8.07 -35.08 -5.49
N ALA A 141 8.24 -34.39 -4.36
CA ALA A 141 7.13 -33.81 -3.64
C ALA A 141 6.40 -32.74 -4.48
N PHE A 142 7.13 -31.88 -5.21
CA PHE A 142 6.52 -30.88 -6.10
C PHE A 142 5.86 -31.48 -7.35
N GLN A 143 6.36 -32.61 -7.87
CA GLN A 143 5.75 -33.31 -9.00
C GLN A 143 4.30 -33.72 -8.69
N GLU A 144 4.01 -34.13 -7.46
CA GLU A 144 2.66 -34.51 -7.01
C GLU A 144 1.71 -33.29 -6.84
N ILE A 145 2.25 -32.07 -6.82
CA ILE A 145 1.46 -30.84 -6.65
C ILE A 145 0.96 -30.37 -8.01
N GLY A 146 -0.29 -30.71 -8.33
CA GLY A 146 -0.98 -30.15 -9.50
C GLY A 146 -1.39 -28.69 -9.27
N LEU A 147 -0.91 -27.78 -10.12
CA LEU A 147 -1.23 -26.36 -10.07
C LEU A 147 -1.99 -25.87 -11.32
N THR A 148 -2.43 -26.74 -12.22
CA THR A 148 -3.04 -26.34 -13.51
C THR A 148 -4.36 -25.59 -13.36
N ASP A 149 -5.27 -26.09 -12.51
CA ASP A 149 -6.66 -25.58 -12.41
C ASP A 149 -6.80 -24.32 -11.55
N MET A 150 -5.71 -23.79 -11.00
CA MET A 150 -5.75 -22.58 -10.17
C MET A 150 -5.75 -21.34 -11.05
N ASP A 151 -6.71 -20.45 -10.83
CA ASP A 151 -6.65 -19.12 -11.42
C ASP A 151 -5.49 -18.30 -10.82
N SER A 152 -5.15 -17.19 -11.46
CA SER A 152 -4.06 -16.33 -10.97
C SER A 152 -4.33 -15.72 -9.59
N MET A 153 -5.59 -15.52 -9.22
CA MET A 153 -5.94 -14.96 -7.92
C MET A 153 -5.69 -15.99 -6.81
N GLU A 154 -6.12 -17.24 -7.01
CA GLU A 154 -5.83 -18.36 -6.11
C GLU A 154 -4.33 -18.60 -5.97
N MET A 155 -3.56 -18.51 -7.06
CA MET A 155 -2.09 -18.58 -6.99
C MET A 155 -1.49 -17.40 -6.22
N GLY A 156 -2.02 -16.19 -6.39
CA GLY A 156 -1.63 -15.03 -5.59
C GLY A 156 -1.83 -15.28 -4.09
N TYR A 157 -2.95 -15.89 -3.69
CA TYR A 157 -3.20 -16.28 -2.30
C TYR A 157 -2.24 -17.38 -1.81
N VAL A 158 -1.84 -18.32 -2.66
CA VAL A 158 -0.82 -19.33 -2.30
C VAL A 158 0.53 -18.68 -2.01
N PHE A 159 1.02 -17.80 -2.89
CA PHE A 159 2.29 -17.11 -2.68
C PHE A 159 2.27 -16.21 -1.44
N GLU A 160 1.18 -15.47 -1.25
CA GLU A 160 0.95 -14.68 -0.04
C GLU A 160 1.03 -15.52 1.23
N ASP A 161 0.34 -16.66 1.25
CA ASP A 161 0.31 -17.53 2.41
C ASP A 161 1.68 -18.16 2.70
N LEU A 162 2.41 -18.58 1.66
CA LEU A 162 3.76 -19.13 1.77
C LEU A 162 4.75 -18.10 2.31
N ILE A 163 4.82 -16.92 1.70
CA ILE A 163 5.76 -15.87 2.14
C ILE A 163 5.44 -15.41 3.55
N ARG A 164 4.15 -15.26 3.89
CA ARG A 164 3.73 -14.95 5.26
C ARG A 164 4.24 -16.00 6.26
N ARG A 165 4.08 -17.29 5.97
CA ARG A 165 4.58 -18.36 6.85
C ARG A 165 6.11 -18.35 6.98
N PHE A 166 6.84 -18.08 5.89
CA PHE A 166 8.30 -17.98 5.96
C PHE A 166 8.77 -16.81 6.81
N ALA A 167 8.12 -15.66 6.68
CA ALA A 167 8.49 -14.49 7.47
C ALA A 167 8.08 -14.63 8.96
N GLU A 168 6.96 -15.28 9.26
CA GLU A 168 6.59 -15.68 10.63
C GLU A 168 7.64 -16.60 11.28
N GLN A 169 8.35 -17.41 10.47
CA GLN A 169 9.43 -18.28 10.95
C GLN A 169 10.79 -17.59 11.09
N SER A 170 11.07 -16.53 10.32
CA SER A 170 12.36 -15.82 10.35
C SER A 170 12.44 -14.73 11.43
N ASN A 171 11.36 -14.48 12.19
CA ASN A 171 11.20 -13.28 13.04
C ASN A 171 11.41 -11.96 12.26
N GLU A 172 11.39 -12.00 10.93
CA GLU A 172 11.29 -10.81 10.10
C GLU A 172 9.83 -10.33 10.09
N THR A 173 9.64 -9.05 9.80
CA THR A 173 8.32 -8.40 9.79
C THR A 173 7.47 -8.95 8.63
N ALA A 174 6.70 -10.01 8.89
CA ALA A 174 5.95 -10.81 7.92
C ALA A 174 4.94 -10.08 7.01
N GLY A 175 4.69 -8.79 7.24
CA GLY A 175 3.78 -7.98 6.43
C GLY A 175 4.45 -6.84 5.65
N GLU A 176 5.78 -6.73 5.60
CA GLU A 176 6.44 -5.75 4.71
C GLU A 176 6.24 -6.03 3.21
N HIS A 177 5.69 -7.21 2.86
CA HIS A 177 5.61 -7.67 1.48
C HIS A 177 4.20 -7.71 0.88
N PHE A 178 3.13 -7.48 1.66
CA PHE A 178 1.77 -7.63 1.14
C PHE A 178 0.74 -6.66 1.70
N THR A 179 -0.12 -6.21 0.78
CA THR A 179 -1.36 -5.50 1.10
C THR A 179 -2.51 -6.50 1.16
N PRO A 180 -3.32 -6.52 2.23
CA PRO A 180 -4.51 -7.37 2.30
C PRO A 180 -5.41 -7.19 1.08
N ARG A 181 -5.93 -8.29 0.52
CA ARG A 181 -6.67 -8.27 -0.75
C ARG A 181 -7.93 -7.42 -0.71
N GLU A 182 -8.61 -7.35 0.43
CA GLU A 182 -9.76 -6.48 0.62
C GLU A 182 -9.39 -5.00 0.61
N VAL A 183 -8.18 -4.64 1.04
CA VAL A 183 -7.66 -3.26 0.95
C VAL A 183 -7.30 -2.93 -0.49
N ILE A 184 -6.66 -3.87 -1.21
CA ILE A 184 -6.37 -3.71 -2.64
C ILE A 184 -7.68 -3.52 -3.42
N ARG A 185 -8.68 -4.38 -3.19
CA ARG A 185 -10.00 -4.26 -3.83
C ARG A 185 -10.67 -2.92 -3.51
N LEU A 186 -10.58 -2.45 -2.26
CA LEU A 186 -11.09 -1.12 -1.90
C LEU A 186 -10.40 -0.02 -2.70
N MET A 187 -9.07 -0.01 -2.76
CA MET A 187 -8.32 0.98 -3.53
C MET A 187 -8.70 0.95 -5.02
N VAL A 188 -8.83 -0.24 -5.61
CA VAL A 188 -9.27 -0.43 -7.00
C VAL A 188 -10.68 0.13 -7.22
N ASN A 189 -11.63 -0.12 -6.31
CA ASN A 189 -12.98 0.43 -6.41
C ASN A 189 -12.99 1.96 -6.31
N LEU A 190 -12.24 2.53 -5.37
CA LEU A 190 -12.10 3.99 -5.22
C LEU A 190 -11.48 4.64 -6.46
N LEU A 191 -10.50 3.97 -7.07
CA LEU A 191 -9.81 4.49 -8.24
C LEU A 191 -10.72 4.54 -9.47
N PHE A 192 -11.54 3.49 -9.67
CA PHE A 192 -12.30 3.28 -10.89
C PHE A 192 -13.78 3.70 -10.84
N ILE A 193 -14.35 4.01 -9.67
CA ILE A 193 -15.78 4.33 -9.57
C ILE A 193 -16.20 5.52 -10.46
N GLU A 194 -15.40 6.57 -10.50
CA GLU A 194 -15.68 7.77 -11.32
C GLU A 194 -15.45 7.54 -12.82
N ASP A 195 -14.66 6.53 -13.18
CA ASP A 195 -14.27 6.25 -14.56
C ASP A 195 -15.02 5.04 -15.15
N LYS A 196 -16.05 4.53 -14.46
CA LYS A 196 -16.76 3.32 -14.87
C LYS A 196 -17.26 3.39 -16.31
N ASP A 197 -17.82 4.53 -16.72
CA ASP A 197 -18.33 4.72 -18.07
C ASP A 197 -17.20 4.61 -19.12
N ILE A 198 -16.05 5.23 -18.86
CA ILE A 198 -14.85 5.15 -19.70
C ILE A 198 -14.36 3.70 -19.80
N LEU A 199 -14.30 3.00 -18.66
CA LEU A 199 -13.82 1.63 -18.58
C LEU A 199 -14.77 0.61 -19.24
N THR A 200 -16.05 0.97 -19.43
CA THR A 200 -17.02 0.15 -20.17
C THR A 200 -17.05 0.39 -21.67
N GLN A 201 -16.27 1.34 -22.20
CA GLN A 201 -16.17 1.58 -23.64
C GLN A 201 -15.50 0.40 -24.35
N GLU A 202 -16.00 0.04 -25.52
CA GLU A 202 -15.48 -1.10 -26.29
C GLU A 202 -14.03 -0.84 -26.75
N GLY A 203 -13.13 -1.78 -26.45
CA GLY A 203 -11.73 -1.71 -26.88
C GLY A 203 -10.87 -0.64 -26.18
N ILE A 204 -11.33 -0.11 -25.04
CA ILE A 204 -10.56 0.84 -24.23
C ILE A 204 -9.23 0.21 -23.78
N VAL A 205 -8.13 0.95 -23.96
CA VAL A 205 -6.80 0.58 -23.46
C VAL A 205 -6.36 1.61 -22.41
N LYS A 206 -6.06 1.15 -21.21
CA LYS A 206 -5.62 1.98 -20.08
C LYS A 206 -4.36 1.41 -19.45
N THR A 207 -3.62 2.25 -18.72
CA THR A 207 -2.40 1.83 -18.03
C THR A 207 -2.51 1.96 -16.50
N LEU A 208 -2.01 0.96 -15.78
CA LEU A 208 -1.92 0.94 -14.31
C LEU A 208 -0.47 0.73 -13.87
N TYR A 209 0.02 1.58 -12.97
CA TYR A 209 1.39 1.51 -12.44
C TYR A 209 1.46 1.41 -10.92
N ASP A 210 2.38 0.58 -10.41
CA ASP A 210 2.76 0.50 -9.00
C ASP A 210 4.30 0.62 -8.83
N PRO A 211 4.82 1.70 -8.23
CA PRO A 211 6.26 1.93 -8.02
C PRO A 211 6.92 1.06 -6.94
N ALA A 212 6.14 0.27 -6.20
CA ALA A 212 6.61 -0.65 -5.17
C ALA A 212 5.72 -1.90 -5.21
N CYS A 213 5.73 -2.58 -6.36
CA CYS A 213 4.67 -3.52 -6.71
C CYS A 213 4.66 -4.83 -5.91
N GLY A 214 5.72 -5.11 -5.14
CA GLY A 214 5.87 -6.37 -4.41
C GLY A 214 5.68 -7.56 -5.35
N THR A 215 4.80 -8.48 -4.94
CA THR A 215 4.41 -9.67 -5.72
C THR A 215 3.37 -9.39 -6.82
N GLY A 216 3.02 -8.13 -7.09
CA GLY A 216 2.09 -7.74 -8.15
C GLY A 216 0.62 -7.82 -7.77
N GLY A 217 0.30 -7.87 -6.47
CA GLY A 217 -1.07 -8.02 -5.98
C GLY A 217 -2.03 -6.92 -6.44
N MET A 218 -1.59 -5.65 -6.40
CA MET A 218 -2.40 -4.50 -6.85
C MET A 218 -2.66 -4.52 -8.35
N LEU A 219 -1.59 -4.76 -9.13
CA LEU A 219 -1.67 -4.87 -10.60
C LEU A 219 -2.66 -5.95 -11.02
N SER A 220 -2.57 -7.11 -10.36
CA SER A 220 -3.42 -8.27 -10.60
C SER A 220 -4.90 -8.01 -10.36
N VAL A 221 -5.22 -7.40 -9.21
CA VAL A 221 -6.62 -7.13 -8.84
C VAL A 221 -7.20 -6.02 -9.70
N GLY A 222 -6.40 -4.99 -10.04
CA GLY A 222 -6.83 -3.95 -10.96
C GLY A 222 -7.18 -4.49 -12.35
N GLU A 223 -6.32 -5.34 -12.91
CA GLU A 223 -6.57 -6.00 -14.20
C GLU A 223 -7.82 -6.87 -14.16
N GLN A 224 -7.96 -7.70 -13.12
CA GLN A 224 -9.12 -8.56 -12.95
C GLN A 224 -10.42 -7.75 -12.86
N TYR A 225 -10.44 -6.69 -12.07
CA TYR A 225 -11.61 -5.82 -11.93
C TYR A 225 -12.04 -5.22 -13.27
N VAL A 226 -11.08 -4.72 -14.06
CA VAL A 226 -11.38 -4.17 -15.38
C VAL A 226 -11.89 -5.25 -16.33
N LYS A 227 -11.31 -6.45 -16.33
CA LYS A 227 -11.78 -7.58 -17.15
C LYS A 227 -13.17 -8.05 -16.76
N GLU A 228 -13.51 -8.07 -15.47
CA GLU A 228 -14.85 -8.40 -14.98
C GLU A 228 -15.88 -7.34 -15.37
N LEU A 229 -15.50 -6.06 -15.34
CA LEU A 229 -16.35 -4.95 -15.75
C LEU A 229 -16.55 -4.90 -17.27
N ASN A 230 -15.49 -5.14 -18.03
CA ASN A 230 -15.47 -5.09 -19.48
C ASN A 230 -14.46 -6.12 -20.03
N PRO A 231 -14.92 -7.30 -20.50
CA PRO A 231 -14.05 -8.34 -21.03
C PRO A 231 -13.25 -7.94 -22.27
N LYS A 232 -13.62 -6.84 -22.94
CA LYS A 232 -12.94 -6.29 -24.11
C LYS A 232 -11.98 -5.13 -23.77
N ALA A 233 -11.93 -4.71 -22.51
CA ALA A 233 -10.98 -3.70 -22.06
C ALA A 233 -9.58 -4.32 -21.87
N GLU A 234 -8.55 -3.55 -22.18
CA GLU A 234 -7.16 -3.91 -21.91
C GLU A 234 -6.60 -2.96 -20.85
N LEU A 235 -6.25 -3.50 -19.68
CA LEU A 235 -5.45 -2.81 -18.69
C LEU A 235 -4.00 -3.29 -18.78
N LYS A 236 -3.12 -2.44 -19.30
CA LYS A 236 -1.68 -2.69 -19.35
C LYS A 236 -1.07 -2.33 -18.00
N VAL A 237 -0.41 -3.29 -17.38
CA VAL A 237 0.17 -3.11 -16.04
C VAL A 237 1.67 -2.89 -16.10
N PHE A 238 2.15 -2.06 -15.18
CA PHE A 238 3.54 -1.67 -15.03
C PHE A 238 3.92 -1.69 -13.56
N GLY A 239 5.15 -2.05 -13.24
CA GLY A 239 5.58 -2.16 -11.86
C GLY A 239 7.06 -1.98 -11.69
N GLN A 240 7.48 -1.61 -10.49
CA GLN A 240 8.88 -1.64 -10.08
C GLN A 240 9.01 -2.23 -8.68
N GLU A 241 10.02 -3.08 -8.48
CA GLU A 241 10.26 -3.75 -7.19
C GLU A 241 11.77 -3.89 -6.92
N ILE A 242 12.16 -3.66 -5.67
CA ILE A 242 13.56 -3.71 -5.22
C ILE A 242 13.96 -5.11 -4.71
N ASN A 243 13.01 -5.88 -4.19
CA ASN A 243 13.24 -7.23 -3.69
C ASN A 243 13.21 -8.24 -4.86
N PRO A 244 14.29 -9.01 -5.07
CA PRO A 244 14.43 -9.86 -6.25
C PRO A 244 13.42 -11.01 -6.29
N GLU A 245 13.09 -11.61 -5.15
CA GLU A 245 12.12 -12.70 -5.06
C GLU A 245 10.68 -12.19 -5.35
N SER A 246 10.31 -11.05 -4.77
CA SER A 246 9.01 -10.41 -5.01
C SER A 246 8.86 -9.98 -6.47
N TYR A 247 9.91 -9.40 -7.05
CA TYR A 247 9.99 -9.08 -8.48
C TYR A 247 9.78 -10.32 -9.34
N ALA A 248 10.46 -11.44 -9.03
CA ALA A 248 10.36 -12.68 -9.78
C ALA A 248 8.93 -13.26 -9.73
N ILE A 249 8.28 -13.23 -8.56
CA ILE A 249 6.88 -13.66 -8.39
C ILE A 249 5.94 -12.76 -9.20
N CYS A 250 6.07 -11.44 -9.08
CA CYS A 250 5.28 -10.48 -9.85
C CYS A 250 5.42 -10.72 -11.36
N LYS A 251 6.66 -10.80 -11.85
CA LYS A 251 6.95 -11.02 -13.26
C LYS A 251 6.43 -12.37 -13.77
N SER A 252 6.49 -13.41 -12.94
CA SER A 252 5.90 -14.73 -13.25
C SER A 252 4.39 -14.65 -13.44
N ASP A 253 3.67 -14.00 -12.53
CA ASP A 253 2.22 -13.85 -12.65
C ASP A 253 1.83 -13.03 -13.89
N MET A 254 2.54 -11.92 -14.15
CA MET A 254 2.33 -11.11 -15.36
C MET A 254 2.57 -11.92 -16.64
N LEU A 255 3.61 -12.76 -16.66
CA LEU A 255 3.94 -13.62 -17.79
C LEU A 255 2.83 -14.64 -18.08
N ILE A 256 2.27 -15.27 -17.03
CA ILE A 256 1.17 -16.24 -17.14
C ILE A 256 -0.12 -15.58 -17.63
N LYS A 257 -0.38 -14.34 -17.19
CA LYS A 257 -1.57 -13.56 -17.58
C LYS A 257 -1.53 -13.00 -19.00
N GLY A 258 -0.41 -13.17 -19.70
CA GLY A 258 -0.20 -12.61 -21.03
C GLY A 258 0.12 -11.12 -21.04
N GLN A 259 0.43 -10.52 -19.88
CA GLN A 259 0.96 -9.16 -19.78
C GLN A 259 2.39 -9.12 -20.32
N ASN A 260 2.88 -7.92 -20.63
CA ASN A 260 4.26 -7.76 -21.06
C ASN A 260 5.21 -7.79 -19.84
N PRO A 261 6.04 -8.84 -19.68
CA PRO A 261 6.93 -8.96 -18.52
C PRO A 261 8.02 -7.88 -18.49
N SER A 262 8.31 -7.20 -19.61
CA SER A 262 9.27 -6.08 -19.63
C SER A 262 8.76 -4.82 -18.93
N ASN A 263 7.45 -4.75 -18.63
CA ASN A 263 6.84 -3.63 -17.91
C ASN A 263 7.10 -3.70 -16.40
N ILE A 264 7.56 -4.85 -15.89
CA ILE A 264 7.98 -5.01 -14.50
C ILE A 264 9.49 -4.79 -14.44
N LYS A 265 9.91 -3.82 -13.62
CA LYS A 265 11.31 -3.40 -13.49
C LYS A 265 11.86 -3.84 -12.14
N PHE A 266 13.11 -4.31 -12.16
CA PHE A 266 13.85 -4.59 -10.93
C PHE A 266 14.70 -3.38 -10.55
N GLY A 267 14.69 -3.00 -9.28
CA GLY A 267 15.57 -1.98 -8.71
C GLY A 267 14.84 -0.97 -7.82
N ASN A 268 15.63 -0.14 -7.12
CA ASN A 268 15.10 0.87 -6.21
C ASN A 268 14.55 2.09 -6.98
N THR A 269 13.24 2.33 -6.83
CA THR A 269 12.50 3.43 -7.48
C THR A 269 13.11 4.80 -7.24
N PHE A 270 13.69 5.07 -6.07
CA PHE A 270 14.34 6.36 -5.81
C PHE A 270 15.64 6.54 -6.57
N THR A 271 16.47 5.50 -6.66
CA THR A 271 17.80 5.61 -7.27
C THR A 271 17.79 5.46 -8.78
N VAL A 272 16.93 4.60 -9.31
CA VAL A 272 16.80 4.33 -10.74
C VAL A 272 15.31 4.21 -11.06
N ASP A 273 14.79 5.18 -11.79
CA ASP A 273 13.44 5.12 -12.33
C ASP A 273 13.43 4.18 -13.54
N GLY A 274 12.88 2.97 -13.38
CA GLY A 274 12.85 1.98 -14.44
C GLY A 274 11.90 2.33 -15.60
N LEU A 275 11.07 3.37 -15.42
CA LEU A 275 10.00 3.76 -16.34
C LEU A 275 10.01 5.28 -16.54
N GLU A 276 11.18 5.93 -16.57
CA GLU A 276 11.39 7.41 -16.55
C GLU A 276 10.43 8.19 -17.45
N GLU A 277 10.29 7.75 -18.71
CA GLU A 277 9.49 8.43 -19.74
C GLU A 277 8.00 8.06 -19.75
N GLU A 278 7.59 7.05 -18.98
CA GLU A 278 6.22 6.54 -18.99
C GLU A 278 5.27 7.43 -18.16
N LYS A 279 4.01 7.50 -18.61
CA LYS A 279 2.92 8.21 -17.92
C LYS A 279 1.68 7.33 -17.85
N PHE A 280 0.95 7.38 -16.75
CA PHE A 280 -0.09 6.38 -16.46
C PHE A 280 -1.48 6.97 -16.31
N ASP A 281 -2.52 6.24 -16.74
CA ASP A 281 -3.92 6.62 -16.47
C ASP A 281 -4.24 6.43 -14.97
N TYR A 282 -3.73 5.34 -14.41
CA TYR A 282 -4.00 4.91 -13.05
C TYR A 282 -2.71 4.53 -12.34
N MET A 283 -2.64 4.82 -11.04
CA MET A 283 -1.56 4.31 -10.20
C MET A 283 -2.10 3.86 -8.85
N LEU A 284 -1.60 2.74 -8.35
CA LEU A 284 -1.90 2.20 -7.04
C LEU A 284 -0.61 1.82 -6.34
N SER A 285 -0.46 2.15 -5.06
CA SER A 285 0.70 1.67 -4.31
C SER A 285 0.45 1.61 -2.80
N ASN A 286 1.07 0.64 -2.16
CA ASN A 286 1.27 0.63 -0.70
C ASN A 286 2.77 0.56 -0.45
N PRO A 287 3.48 1.70 -0.59
CA PRO A 287 4.92 1.71 -0.39
C PRO A 287 5.24 1.42 1.09
N PRO A 288 6.45 0.90 1.37
CA PRO A 288 6.88 0.68 2.75
C PRO A 288 6.83 1.97 3.58
N PHE A 289 6.19 1.90 4.75
CA PHE A 289 5.94 3.06 5.59
C PHE A 289 7.23 3.58 6.25
N GLY A 290 7.46 4.89 6.17
CA GLY A 290 8.57 5.52 6.89
C GLY A 290 9.95 5.03 6.42
N VAL A 291 10.11 4.67 5.14
CA VAL A 291 11.39 4.19 4.63
C VAL A 291 12.49 5.22 4.83
N ASP A 292 13.58 4.79 5.45
CA ASP A 292 14.83 5.54 5.45
C ASP A 292 15.41 5.60 4.03
N TRP A 293 15.64 6.81 3.54
CA TRP A 293 16.19 7.04 2.20
C TRP A 293 17.65 7.52 2.23
N LYS A 294 18.38 7.31 3.33
CA LYS A 294 19.79 7.70 3.48
C LYS A 294 20.67 7.18 2.34
N LYS A 295 20.44 5.93 1.92
CA LYS A 295 21.18 5.30 0.82
C LYS A 295 20.93 5.97 -0.53
N ALA A 296 19.74 6.54 -0.75
CA ALA A 296 19.37 7.26 -1.96
C ALA A 296 19.62 8.77 -1.86
N GLU A 297 20.05 9.29 -0.70
CA GLU A 297 20.08 10.72 -0.38
C GLU A 297 20.81 11.56 -1.41
N LYS A 298 22.01 11.11 -1.81
CA LYS A 298 22.83 11.82 -2.78
C LYS A 298 22.12 12.00 -4.13
N ILE A 299 21.43 10.96 -4.59
CA ILE A 299 20.74 10.95 -5.89
C ILE A 299 19.51 11.85 -5.81
N ILE A 300 18.70 11.71 -4.76
CA ILE A 300 17.48 12.48 -4.55
C ILE A 300 17.80 13.98 -4.42
N LYS A 301 18.80 14.35 -3.62
CA LYS A 301 19.23 15.74 -3.48
C LYS A 301 19.76 16.31 -4.78
N ALA A 302 20.61 15.56 -5.49
CA ALA A 302 21.11 16.00 -6.80
C ALA A 302 19.97 16.21 -7.80
N GLU A 303 18.94 15.36 -7.80
CA GLU A 303 17.78 15.55 -8.67
C GLU A 303 16.97 16.79 -8.27
N ALA A 304 16.70 16.98 -6.98
CA ALA A 304 15.98 18.14 -6.46
C ALA A 304 16.72 19.45 -6.78
N ASP A 305 18.04 19.51 -6.54
CA ASP A 305 18.86 20.70 -6.74
C ASP A 305 19.02 21.05 -8.22
N ASN A 306 19.19 20.05 -9.10
CA ASN A 306 19.47 20.29 -10.53
C ASN A 306 18.21 20.37 -11.40
N LYS A 307 17.18 19.58 -11.11
CA LYS A 307 15.95 19.52 -11.92
C LYS A 307 14.79 20.32 -11.30
N GLY A 308 14.81 20.59 -9.99
CA GLY A 308 13.70 21.27 -9.32
C GLY A 308 12.35 20.61 -9.62
N MET A 309 11.35 21.41 -9.99
CA MET A 309 10.00 20.94 -10.37
C MET A 309 9.94 20.17 -11.69
N ASN A 310 11.00 20.21 -12.51
CA ASN A 310 11.09 19.37 -13.70
C ASN A 310 11.56 17.94 -13.38
N GLY A 311 12.03 17.70 -12.15
CA GLY A 311 12.36 16.38 -11.62
C GLY A 311 11.27 15.82 -10.71
N ARG A 312 11.56 14.67 -10.09
CA ARG A 312 10.60 13.97 -9.23
C ARG A 312 10.47 14.56 -7.83
N PHE A 313 11.47 15.27 -7.32
CA PHE A 313 11.53 15.66 -5.90
C PHE A 313 11.61 17.18 -5.67
N GLY A 314 11.03 17.95 -6.59
CA GLY A 314 11.10 19.42 -6.56
C GLY A 314 10.28 20.07 -5.45
N ALA A 315 9.20 19.46 -4.99
CA ALA A 315 8.27 20.08 -4.03
C ALA A 315 8.83 20.17 -2.59
N GLY A 316 9.90 19.42 -2.32
CA GLY A 316 10.55 19.39 -1.03
C GLY A 316 11.09 18.00 -0.73
N LEU A 317 11.99 17.92 0.24
CA LEU A 317 12.56 16.68 0.71
C LEU A 317 12.12 16.44 2.16
N PRO A 318 11.40 15.34 2.47
CA PRO A 318 11.03 15.02 3.84
C PRO A 318 12.27 14.68 4.67
N ARG A 319 12.13 14.48 5.97
CA ARG A 319 13.22 13.94 6.80
C ARG A 319 13.76 12.60 6.27
N ILE A 320 15.04 12.34 6.53
CA ILE A 320 15.78 11.16 6.00
C ILE A 320 15.13 9.82 6.38
N ASN A 321 14.56 9.73 7.57
CA ASN A 321 13.93 8.52 8.08
C ASN A 321 12.45 8.38 7.69
N ASP A 322 11.95 9.14 6.71
CA ASP A 322 10.58 9.02 6.21
C ASP A 322 10.48 9.40 4.73
N GLY A 323 10.62 8.42 3.85
CA GLY A 323 10.52 8.57 2.40
C GLY A 323 9.11 8.47 1.84
N SER A 324 8.07 8.42 2.67
CA SER A 324 6.69 8.15 2.22
C SER A 324 6.21 9.16 1.16
N LEU A 325 6.45 10.45 1.39
CA LEU A 325 6.08 11.51 0.44
C LEU A 325 6.96 11.53 -0.82
N LEU A 326 8.14 10.90 -0.82
CA LEU A 326 8.97 10.79 -2.03
C LEU A 326 8.34 9.82 -3.04
N PHE A 327 7.72 8.72 -2.58
CA PHE A 327 6.94 7.84 -3.47
C PHE A 327 5.79 8.58 -4.12
N LEU A 328 5.08 9.42 -3.36
CA LEU A 328 3.97 10.21 -3.92
C LEU A 328 4.44 11.24 -4.94
N GLN A 329 5.54 11.95 -4.68
CA GLN A 329 6.09 12.86 -5.66
C GLN A 329 6.55 12.13 -6.94
N HIS A 330 7.15 10.93 -6.81
CA HIS A 330 7.45 10.05 -7.95
C HIS A 330 6.20 9.68 -8.73
N MET A 331 5.12 9.27 -8.07
CA MET A 331 3.85 8.97 -8.75
C MET A 331 3.26 10.21 -9.43
N ILE A 332 3.27 11.37 -8.77
CA ILE A 332 2.82 12.65 -9.34
C ILE A 332 3.61 13.00 -10.61
N SER A 333 4.93 12.77 -10.63
CA SER A 333 5.75 13.00 -11.82
C SER A 333 5.38 12.10 -13.01
N LYS A 334 4.57 11.04 -12.80
CA LYS A 334 4.10 10.11 -13.84
C LYS A 334 2.69 10.40 -14.33
N MET A 335 2.07 11.49 -13.86
CA MET A 335 0.73 11.86 -14.31
C MET A 335 0.70 12.32 -15.77
N LYS A 336 -0.36 11.95 -16.49
CA LYS A 336 -0.69 12.47 -17.82
C LYS A 336 -1.35 13.83 -17.70
N LEU A 337 -1.14 14.69 -18.69
CA LEU A 337 -1.85 15.97 -18.80
C LEU A 337 -3.36 15.79 -19.01
N SER A 338 -3.78 14.67 -19.60
CA SER A 338 -5.18 14.32 -19.87
C SER A 338 -5.95 13.85 -18.63
N GLY A 339 -5.30 13.74 -17.48
CA GLY A 339 -5.87 13.16 -16.27
C GLY A 339 -5.25 11.83 -15.89
N THR A 340 -4.97 11.69 -14.60
CA THR A 340 -4.46 10.51 -13.92
C THR A 340 -5.05 10.45 -12.52
N ARG A 341 -5.42 9.24 -12.09
CA ARG A 341 -5.90 8.98 -10.73
C ARG A 341 -4.89 8.12 -9.99
N ILE A 342 -4.54 8.49 -8.77
CA ILE A 342 -3.58 7.79 -7.92
C ILE A 342 -4.24 7.39 -6.60
N GLY A 343 -4.14 6.12 -6.20
CA GLY A 343 -4.46 5.65 -4.87
C GLY A 343 -3.19 5.19 -4.14
N ILE A 344 -2.84 5.85 -3.04
CA ILE A 344 -1.65 5.49 -2.24
C ILE A 344 -2.02 5.27 -0.77
N VAL A 345 -1.47 4.23 -0.16
CA VAL A 345 -1.62 3.98 1.28
C VAL A 345 -0.50 4.66 2.07
N PHE A 346 -0.87 5.31 3.17
CA PHE A 346 0.06 5.88 4.14
C PHE A 346 -0.28 5.47 5.57
N ASN A 347 0.72 5.60 6.45
CA ASN A 347 0.48 5.77 7.88
C ASN A 347 0.03 7.21 8.18
N GLY A 348 -0.04 7.60 9.47
CA GLY A 348 -0.42 8.96 9.85
C GLY A 348 0.61 10.05 9.52
N SER A 349 1.89 9.72 9.29
CA SER A 349 2.96 10.73 9.19
C SER A 349 2.77 11.74 8.05
N PRO A 350 2.44 11.32 6.80
CA PRO A 350 2.21 12.24 5.70
C PRO A 350 1.12 13.30 5.93
N LEU A 351 0.18 13.06 6.84
CA LEU A 351 -0.92 13.99 7.13
C LEU A 351 -0.46 15.27 7.83
N PHE A 352 0.47 15.17 8.79
CA PHE A 352 0.75 16.29 9.71
C PHE A 352 2.22 16.44 10.12
N THR A 353 3.09 15.48 9.81
CA THR A 353 4.52 15.62 10.14
C THR A 353 5.13 16.79 9.36
N GLY A 354 6.08 17.50 9.99
CA GLY A 354 6.82 18.61 9.39
C GLY A 354 6.26 19.97 9.79
N ALA A 355 7.14 20.86 10.24
CA ALA A 355 6.77 22.23 10.56
C ALA A 355 6.47 23.05 9.29
N ALA A 356 5.85 24.22 9.45
CA ALA A 356 5.69 25.18 8.36
C ALA A 356 7.02 25.41 7.60
N GLU A 357 6.93 25.42 6.27
CA GLU A 357 8.06 25.45 5.31
C GLU A 357 9.02 24.24 5.32
N SER A 358 8.78 23.19 6.12
CA SER A 358 9.54 21.94 6.00
C SER A 358 9.22 21.22 4.68
N GLY A 359 10.06 20.26 4.30
CA GLY A 359 9.83 19.48 3.07
C GLY A 359 8.47 18.80 3.05
N GLU A 360 8.06 18.16 4.14
CA GLU A 360 6.74 17.51 4.24
C GLU A 360 5.60 18.53 4.07
N SER A 361 5.70 19.69 4.73
CA SER A 361 4.71 20.75 4.62
C SER A 361 4.65 21.36 3.21
N ASN A 362 5.80 21.55 2.56
CA ASN A 362 5.88 22.09 1.20
C ASN A 362 5.33 21.11 0.16
N ILE A 363 5.55 19.80 0.34
CA ILE A 363 4.95 18.77 -0.52
C ILE A 363 3.42 18.79 -0.37
N ARG A 364 2.88 18.82 0.86
CA ARG A 364 1.43 18.93 1.08
C ARG A 364 0.86 20.21 0.46
N LYS A 365 1.50 21.34 0.73
CA LYS A 365 1.15 22.64 0.13
C LYS A 365 1.07 22.53 -1.38
N TRP A 366 2.10 22.00 -2.02
CA TRP A 366 2.16 21.84 -3.47
C TRP A 366 1.02 20.98 -4.02
N ILE A 367 0.71 19.85 -3.39
CA ILE A 367 -0.38 18.96 -3.83
C ILE A 367 -1.74 19.65 -3.68
N ILE A 368 -1.98 20.33 -2.55
CA ILE A 368 -3.27 20.95 -2.22
C ILE A 368 -3.50 22.23 -3.05
N GLU A 369 -2.48 23.08 -3.21
CA GLU A 369 -2.59 24.32 -3.99
C GLU A 369 -2.71 24.07 -5.51
N ASN A 370 -2.20 22.94 -6.01
CA ASN A 370 -2.47 22.49 -7.38
C ASN A 370 -3.83 21.78 -7.54
N ASP A 371 -4.63 21.72 -6.47
CA ASP A 371 -5.94 21.06 -6.44
C ASP A 371 -5.89 19.57 -6.83
N TRP A 372 -4.84 18.86 -6.45
CA TRP A 372 -4.68 17.44 -6.80
C TRP A 372 -5.16 16.48 -5.73
N LEU A 373 -5.09 16.84 -4.44
CA LEU A 373 -5.60 15.99 -3.36
C LEU A 373 -7.13 15.94 -3.45
N GLU A 374 -7.71 14.81 -3.83
CA GLU A 374 -9.16 14.68 -4.01
C GLU A 374 -9.83 14.10 -2.78
N ALA A 375 -9.24 13.07 -2.17
CA ALA A 375 -9.77 12.48 -0.95
C ALA A 375 -8.71 11.87 -0.03
N VAL A 376 -9.03 11.80 1.27
CA VAL A 376 -8.29 11.03 2.28
C VAL A 376 -9.27 10.15 3.03
N ILE A 377 -9.04 8.84 3.01
CA ILE A 377 -9.89 7.83 3.64
C ILE A 377 -9.13 7.22 4.82
N ALA A 378 -9.58 7.44 6.04
CA ALA A 378 -9.02 6.80 7.23
C ALA A 378 -9.57 5.39 7.37
N LEU A 379 -8.67 4.40 7.41
CA LEU A 379 -9.02 2.99 7.48
C LEU A 379 -9.04 2.49 8.94
N PRO A 380 -9.75 1.37 9.20
CA PRO A 380 -9.65 0.67 10.47
C PRO A 380 -8.20 0.31 10.82
N ASP A 381 -7.90 0.33 12.10
CA ASP A 381 -6.64 -0.19 12.64
C ASP A 381 -6.58 -1.72 12.46
N GLN A 382 -5.40 -2.32 12.69
CA GLN A 382 -5.22 -3.78 12.64
C GLN A 382 -5.75 -4.46 11.35
N LEU A 383 -5.71 -3.73 10.21
CA LEU A 383 -6.02 -4.28 8.89
C LEU A 383 -4.82 -4.94 8.22
N PHE A 384 -3.60 -4.48 8.52
CA PHE A 384 -2.38 -4.95 7.87
C PHE A 384 -1.71 -6.05 8.69
N TYR A 385 -0.93 -6.89 8.02
CA TYR A 385 -0.30 -8.06 8.64
C TYR A 385 0.89 -7.69 9.54
N ASN A 386 1.63 -6.63 9.21
CA ASN A 386 2.82 -6.14 9.92
C ASN A 386 2.57 -5.01 10.91
N THR A 387 1.38 -4.43 10.92
CA THR A 387 1.14 -3.27 11.77
C THR A 387 -0.30 -3.15 12.22
N GLY A 388 -0.46 -2.87 13.52
CA GLY A 388 -1.72 -2.52 14.14
C GLY A 388 -2.12 -1.05 13.96
N ILE A 389 -1.32 -0.20 13.32
CA ILE A 389 -1.58 1.25 13.23
C ILE A 389 -2.76 1.59 12.30
N SER A 390 -3.33 2.78 12.51
CA SER A 390 -4.25 3.39 11.55
C SER A 390 -3.53 3.77 10.27
N THR A 391 -4.17 3.50 9.14
CA THR A 391 -3.67 3.78 7.79
C THR A 391 -4.68 4.62 7.03
N TYR A 392 -4.22 5.26 5.97
CA TYR A 392 -5.00 6.20 5.18
C TYR A 392 -4.80 5.92 3.70
N ILE A 393 -5.86 5.92 2.91
CA ILE A 393 -5.77 5.95 1.44
C ILE A 393 -5.88 7.41 1.02
N TRP A 394 -4.90 7.91 0.28
CA TRP A 394 -4.99 9.19 -0.40
C TRP A 394 -5.36 8.96 -1.86
N ILE A 395 -6.35 9.71 -2.33
CA ILE A 395 -6.73 9.79 -3.75
C ILE A 395 -6.22 11.11 -4.30
N ILE A 396 -5.33 11.03 -5.30
CA ILE A 396 -4.85 12.18 -6.06
C ILE A 396 -5.45 12.13 -7.46
N ASN A 397 -5.95 13.26 -7.93
CA ASN A 397 -6.52 13.41 -9.26
C ASN A 397 -6.15 14.79 -9.82
N ASN A 398 -5.47 14.84 -10.96
CA ASN A 398 -5.15 16.09 -11.65
C ASN A 398 -6.20 16.52 -12.69
N SER A 399 -7.33 15.81 -12.76
CA SER A 399 -8.48 16.13 -13.59
C SER A 399 -9.78 15.92 -12.80
N LYS A 400 -9.94 16.68 -11.71
CA LYS A 400 -11.14 16.63 -10.85
C LYS A 400 -12.40 17.05 -11.61
N SER A 401 -13.52 16.41 -11.29
CA SER A 401 -14.86 16.83 -11.76
C SER A 401 -15.20 18.23 -11.24
N GLU A 402 -16.12 18.93 -11.91
CA GLU A 402 -16.49 20.31 -11.54
C GLU A 402 -16.97 20.44 -10.09
N GLU A 403 -17.69 19.43 -9.58
CA GLU A 403 -18.18 19.42 -8.20
C GLU A 403 -17.07 19.29 -7.15
N ARG A 404 -15.95 18.61 -7.49
CA ARG A 404 -14.80 18.31 -6.61
C ARG A 404 -13.68 19.35 -6.70
N LYS A 405 -13.67 20.20 -7.74
CA LYS A 405 -12.66 21.26 -7.90
C LYS A 405 -12.61 22.18 -6.67
N GLY A 406 -11.39 22.48 -6.24
CA GLY A 406 -11.09 23.32 -5.08
C GLY A 406 -11.40 22.67 -3.72
N LYS A 407 -11.77 21.38 -3.69
CA LYS A 407 -12.22 20.67 -2.48
C LYS A 407 -11.46 19.39 -2.24
N VAL A 408 -11.42 18.98 -0.97
CA VAL A 408 -10.90 17.71 -0.48
C VAL A 408 -11.97 17.00 0.33
N GLN A 409 -12.20 15.72 0.02
CA GLN A 409 -13.11 14.86 0.76
C GLN A 409 -12.37 14.05 1.83
N LEU A 410 -12.77 14.15 3.08
CA LEU A 410 -12.26 13.32 4.17
C LEU A 410 -13.31 12.27 4.54
N ILE A 411 -12.91 11.00 4.59
CA ILE A 411 -13.81 9.88 4.88
C ILE A 411 -13.29 9.09 6.08
N ASN A 412 -14.00 9.14 7.20
CA ASN A 412 -13.68 8.37 8.39
C ASN A 412 -14.29 6.97 8.32
N ALA A 413 -13.53 6.03 7.75
CA ALA A 413 -13.90 4.63 7.65
C ALA A 413 -13.29 3.76 8.76
N THR A 414 -12.80 4.35 9.86
CA THR A 414 -12.19 3.61 10.98
C THR A 414 -13.17 2.66 11.67
N GLY A 415 -14.47 2.95 11.57
CA GLY A 415 -15.53 2.24 12.25
C GLY A 415 -15.65 2.52 13.74
N ALA A 416 -14.88 3.47 14.30
CA ALA A 416 -14.94 3.80 15.73
C ALA A 416 -16.35 4.23 16.16
N LYS A 417 -17.04 5.06 15.35
CA LYS A 417 -18.42 5.48 15.63
C LYS A 417 -19.40 4.29 15.62
N ASP A 418 -19.25 3.38 14.67
CA ASP A 418 -20.07 2.18 14.60
C ASP A 418 -19.81 1.23 15.78
N GLU A 419 -18.58 1.16 16.31
CA GLU A 419 -18.29 0.43 17.55
C GLU A 419 -19.07 1.01 18.75
N GLU A 420 -19.16 2.34 18.85
CA GLU A 420 -19.94 3.02 19.88
C GLU A 420 -21.43 2.73 19.74
N LEU A 421 -21.98 2.89 18.52
CA LEU A 421 -23.39 2.62 18.24
C LEU A 421 -23.77 1.15 18.50
N THR A 422 -22.85 0.22 18.22
CA THR A 422 -23.06 -1.20 18.51
C THR A 422 -23.10 -1.46 20.02
N LYS A 423 -22.24 -0.80 20.81
CA LYS A 423 -22.26 -0.89 22.28
C LYS A 423 -23.55 -0.30 22.88
N GLU A 424 -24.13 0.70 22.24
CA GLU A 424 -25.40 1.32 22.63
C GLU A 424 -26.64 0.54 22.15
N GLY A 425 -26.47 -0.55 21.40
CA GLY A 425 -27.58 -1.32 20.82
C GLY A 425 -28.34 -0.58 19.70
N LYS A 426 -27.76 0.49 19.14
CA LYS A 426 -28.34 1.27 18.03
C LYS A 426 -27.97 0.72 16.65
N LEU A 427 -27.00 -0.18 16.60
CA LEU A 427 -26.51 -0.80 15.37
C LEU A 427 -26.14 -2.27 15.64
N ASP A 428 -26.50 -3.17 14.73
CA ASP A 428 -26.27 -4.61 14.92
C ASP A 428 -24.83 -5.04 14.59
N PHE A 429 -24.14 -4.29 13.73
CA PHE A 429 -22.80 -4.63 13.25
C PHE A 429 -22.01 -3.41 12.79
N ASN A 430 -20.68 -3.51 12.79
CA ASN A 430 -19.83 -2.47 12.24
C ASN A 430 -19.86 -2.47 10.71
N ARG A 431 -20.27 -1.35 10.09
CA ARG A 431 -20.40 -1.26 8.63
C ARG A 431 -19.06 -1.21 7.91
N PHE A 432 -17.94 -0.93 8.56
CA PHE A 432 -16.65 -0.75 7.90
C PHE A 432 -15.77 -2.00 7.92
N TRP A 433 -15.85 -2.78 8.99
CA TRP A 433 -15.00 -3.95 9.18
C TRP A 433 -15.69 -5.03 10.00
N GLN A 434 -15.16 -6.25 9.92
CA GLN A 434 -15.56 -7.39 10.75
C GLN A 434 -14.33 -7.97 11.45
N LYS A 435 -14.51 -8.42 12.69
CA LYS A 435 -13.46 -9.08 13.46
C LYS A 435 -13.09 -10.40 12.78
N MET A 436 -11.81 -10.74 12.79
CA MET A 436 -11.34 -12.03 12.31
C MET A 436 -11.43 -13.09 13.42
N ASP A 437 -11.82 -14.31 13.04
CA ASP A 437 -11.87 -15.46 13.97
C ASP A 437 -10.47 -15.84 14.49
N ARG A 438 -9.45 -15.67 13.64
CA ARG A 438 -8.04 -15.89 13.96
C ARG A 438 -7.20 -14.71 13.50
N SER A 439 -6.34 -14.23 14.38
CA SER A 439 -5.32 -13.24 14.08
C SER A 439 -4.28 -13.73 13.08
N LEU A 440 -3.82 -12.85 12.19
CA LEU A 440 -2.68 -13.11 11.29
C LEU A 440 -1.66 -11.97 11.44
N GLY A 441 -0.52 -12.21 12.10
CA GLY A 441 0.42 -11.15 12.48
C GLY A 441 -0.24 -10.11 13.39
N ASP A 442 -0.30 -8.85 12.97
CA ASP A 442 -1.06 -7.76 13.61
C ASP A 442 -2.50 -7.61 13.09
N LYS A 443 -2.85 -8.31 12.00
CA LYS A 443 -4.16 -8.24 11.41
C LYS A 443 -5.21 -8.90 12.31
N ARG A 444 -6.22 -8.12 12.71
CA ARG A 444 -7.37 -8.57 13.53
C ARG A 444 -8.71 -8.22 12.91
N LYS A 445 -8.73 -7.25 11.99
CA LYS A 445 -9.92 -6.76 11.31
C LYS A 445 -9.80 -7.07 9.81
N LYS A 446 -10.93 -7.27 9.15
CA LYS A 446 -11.03 -7.38 7.68
C LYS A 446 -12.20 -6.55 7.16
N ILE A 447 -12.05 -5.94 5.99
CA ILE A 447 -13.12 -5.23 5.29
C ILE A 447 -13.99 -6.27 4.57
N ALA A 448 -15.31 -6.14 4.67
CA ALA A 448 -16.22 -7.05 3.96
C ALA A 448 -16.21 -6.75 2.45
N GLU A 449 -16.14 -7.80 1.61
CA GLU A 449 -16.01 -7.64 0.15
C GLU A 449 -17.36 -7.52 -0.57
N ASN A 450 -18.47 -7.87 0.06
CA ASN A 450 -19.76 -8.02 -0.62
C ASN A 450 -20.83 -7.07 -0.11
N GLY A 451 -21.47 -6.37 -1.06
CA GLY A 451 -22.64 -5.52 -0.86
C GLY A 451 -22.32 -4.02 -0.73
N ASN A 452 -23.35 -3.20 -0.90
CA ASN A 452 -23.25 -1.73 -0.79
C ASN A 452 -23.52 -1.21 0.63
N THR A 453 -24.01 -2.08 1.52
CA THR A 453 -24.41 -1.70 2.88
C THR A 453 -23.28 -1.82 3.90
N LYS A 454 -22.12 -2.39 3.52
CA LYS A 454 -20.95 -2.54 4.37
C LYS A 454 -19.64 -2.71 3.58
N GLY A 455 -18.53 -2.56 4.28
CA GLY A 455 -17.18 -2.84 3.81
C GLY A 455 -16.82 -2.03 2.58
N ILE A 456 -16.32 -2.70 1.55
CA ILE A 456 -15.83 -2.07 0.32
C ILE A 456 -16.92 -1.21 -0.32
N GLY A 457 -18.10 -1.79 -0.61
CA GLY A 457 -19.14 -1.07 -1.33
C GLY A 457 -19.65 0.17 -0.57
N PHE A 458 -19.78 0.09 0.76
CA PHE A 458 -20.18 1.25 1.57
C PHE A 458 -19.13 2.37 1.55
N ILE A 459 -17.85 2.04 1.74
CA ILE A 459 -16.77 3.04 1.69
C ILE A 459 -16.67 3.66 0.28
N THR A 460 -16.81 2.84 -0.76
CA THR A 460 -16.80 3.33 -2.15
C THR A 460 -17.99 4.25 -2.43
N GLN A 461 -19.18 3.97 -1.88
CA GLN A 461 -20.33 4.88 -1.99
C GLN A 461 -20.13 6.20 -1.24
N LEU A 462 -19.58 6.17 -0.02
CA LEU A 462 -19.24 7.40 0.70
C LEU A 462 -18.32 8.30 -0.13
N TYR A 463 -17.37 7.69 -0.84
CA TYR A 463 -16.48 8.41 -1.75
C TYR A 463 -17.20 8.91 -3.00
N GLY A 464 -17.87 8.03 -3.75
CA GLY A 464 -18.50 8.37 -5.03
C GLY A 464 -19.67 9.35 -4.91
N ASN A 465 -20.48 9.26 -3.85
CA ASN A 465 -21.63 10.16 -3.68
C ASN A 465 -21.23 11.61 -3.41
N PHE A 466 -20.03 11.84 -2.86
CA PHE A 466 -19.51 13.18 -2.56
C PHE A 466 -20.45 14.06 -1.72
N GLU A 467 -21.13 13.46 -0.75
CA GLU A 467 -22.09 14.12 0.13
C GLU A 467 -21.62 14.12 1.59
N GLU A 468 -21.69 15.28 2.26
CA GLU A 468 -21.34 15.39 3.67
C GLU A 468 -22.30 14.60 4.57
N ASN A 469 -21.74 13.94 5.57
CA ASN A 469 -22.49 13.24 6.60
C ASN A 469 -21.64 13.08 7.87
N GLU A 470 -21.96 12.10 8.71
CA GLU A 470 -21.20 11.81 9.91
C GLU A 470 -19.80 11.21 9.64
N PHE A 471 -19.62 10.53 8.50
CA PHE A 471 -18.37 9.92 8.07
C PHE A 471 -17.62 10.74 7.03
N VAL A 472 -18.31 11.66 6.35
CA VAL A 472 -17.75 12.45 5.25
C VAL A 472 -17.74 13.93 5.61
N LYS A 473 -16.57 14.55 5.50
CA LYS A 473 -16.39 16.02 5.56
C LYS A 473 -15.79 16.50 4.25
N ILE A 474 -16.26 17.64 3.74
CA ILE A 474 -15.77 18.21 2.49
C ILE A 474 -15.31 19.63 2.77
N TYR A 475 -14.01 19.88 2.56
CA TYR A 475 -13.40 21.18 2.86
C TYR A 475 -12.74 21.80 1.62
N PRO A 476 -12.74 23.14 1.51
CA PRO A 476 -11.95 23.81 0.49
C PRO A 476 -10.46 23.64 0.74
N ASN A 477 -9.63 23.78 -0.30
CA ASN A 477 -8.18 23.60 -0.21
C ASN A 477 -7.51 24.48 0.87
N GLU A 478 -7.98 25.72 1.02
CA GLU A 478 -7.44 26.68 1.99
C GLU A 478 -7.65 26.24 3.44
N PHE A 479 -8.61 25.34 3.71
CA PHE A 479 -8.87 24.82 5.06
C PHE A 479 -7.66 24.13 5.69
N PHE A 480 -6.80 23.54 4.87
CA PHE A 480 -5.62 22.79 5.32
C PHE A 480 -4.39 23.66 5.54
N GLY A 481 -4.45 24.94 5.15
CA GLY A 481 -3.37 25.90 5.30
C GLY A 481 -3.44 26.65 6.63
N TYR A 482 -2.27 26.99 7.17
CA TYR A 482 -2.14 27.82 8.36
C TYR A 482 -0.91 28.73 8.30
N TRP A 483 -0.96 29.84 9.00
CA TRP A 483 0.20 30.67 9.32
C TRP A 483 0.81 30.19 10.63
N ARG A 484 2.11 29.92 10.63
CA ARG A 484 2.89 29.79 11.86
C ARG A 484 3.53 31.12 12.17
N ILE A 485 3.05 31.80 13.20
CA ILE A 485 3.61 33.08 13.65
C ILE A 485 4.57 32.89 14.82
N THR A 486 5.47 33.84 15.02
CA THR A 486 6.28 33.95 16.24
C THR A 486 5.67 35.01 17.15
N VAL A 487 5.29 34.59 18.35
CA VAL A 487 4.77 35.46 19.41
C VAL A 487 5.92 35.83 20.32
N GLU A 488 6.32 37.10 20.30
CA GLU A 488 7.40 37.62 21.14
C GLU A 488 6.78 38.28 22.39
N GLN A 489 7.46 38.12 23.52
CA GLN A 489 7.12 38.79 24.78
C GLN A 489 8.28 39.67 25.22
N PRO A 490 8.02 40.76 25.97
CA PRO A 490 9.08 41.69 26.34
C PRO A 490 9.98 41.09 27.43
N MET A 491 11.29 41.25 27.28
CA MET A 491 12.25 41.01 28.35
C MET A 491 12.02 42.00 29.48
N LYS A 492 11.93 41.50 30.71
CA LYS A 492 11.73 42.32 31.91
C LYS A 492 12.92 42.18 32.86
N GLU A 493 13.48 43.31 33.24
CA GLU A 493 14.44 43.42 34.34
C GLU A 493 13.80 44.25 35.45
N ASN A 494 13.77 43.73 36.68
CA ASN A 494 13.10 44.38 37.82
C ASN A 494 11.65 44.82 37.50
N SER A 495 10.89 43.96 36.80
CA SER A 495 9.52 44.22 36.34
C SER A 495 9.36 45.40 35.36
N LYS A 496 10.44 45.89 34.75
CA LYS A 496 10.40 46.92 33.71
C LYS A 496 10.81 46.33 32.37
N VAL A 497 10.07 46.69 31.32
CA VAL A 497 10.37 46.28 29.94
C VAL A 497 11.71 46.87 29.51
N VAL A 498 12.63 46.00 29.13
CA VAL A 498 13.91 46.36 28.53
C VAL A 498 13.66 46.76 27.08
N LYS A 499 14.16 47.94 26.68
CA LYS A 499 14.02 48.44 25.30
C LYS A 499 15.35 48.48 24.59
N SER A 500 15.35 48.17 23.30
CA SER A 500 16.47 48.35 22.38
C SER A 500 16.01 49.18 21.18
N LYS A 501 16.72 50.26 20.87
CA LYS A 501 16.33 51.22 19.80
C LYS A 501 14.87 51.69 19.90
N GLY A 502 14.38 51.90 21.12
CA GLY A 502 13.01 52.35 21.40
C GLY A 502 11.92 51.28 21.37
N GLN A 503 12.23 50.07 20.88
CA GLN A 503 11.31 48.93 20.83
C GLN A 503 11.54 47.96 22.00
N PRO A 504 10.51 47.26 22.51
CA PRO A 504 10.68 46.19 23.48
C PRO A 504 11.66 45.13 22.97
N LYS A 505 12.65 44.76 23.80
CA LYS A 505 13.56 43.67 23.47
C LYS A 505 12.83 42.34 23.71
N PRO A 506 12.82 41.39 22.76
CA PRO A 506 12.19 40.10 22.96
C PRO A 506 12.92 39.27 24.02
N ASP A 507 12.16 38.62 24.89
CA ASP A 507 12.64 37.56 25.77
C ASP A 507 12.60 36.22 25.04
N THR A 508 13.75 35.71 24.63
CA THR A 508 13.85 34.45 23.90
C THR A 508 13.36 33.25 24.70
N SER A 509 13.30 33.33 26.04
CA SER A 509 12.81 32.25 26.90
C SER A 509 11.27 32.20 26.99
N LEU A 510 10.60 33.31 26.66
CA LEU A 510 9.15 33.45 26.66
C LEU A 510 8.55 33.49 25.25
N ARG A 511 9.39 33.31 24.21
CA ARG A 511 8.96 33.23 22.82
C ARG A 511 8.08 32.01 22.62
N ASP A 512 6.96 32.21 21.95
CA ASP A 512 6.04 31.14 21.59
C ASP A 512 5.68 31.16 20.10
N TYR A 513 4.94 30.14 19.65
CA TYR A 513 4.47 30.01 18.27
C TYR A 513 2.99 29.65 18.24
N GLU A 514 2.25 30.32 17.36
CA GLU A 514 0.85 30.01 17.10
C GLU A 514 0.67 29.54 15.67
N ASN A 515 -0.12 28.49 15.48
CA ASN A 515 -0.55 28.00 14.18
C ASN A 515 -1.99 28.48 13.94
N ILE A 516 -2.13 29.51 13.11
CA ILE A 516 -3.39 30.20 12.83
C ILE A 516 -3.95 29.66 11.51
N PRO A 517 -5.09 28.93 11.50
CA PRO A 517 -5.72 28.45 10.27
C PRO A 517 -6.11 29.60 9.33
N PHE A 518 -6.09 29.36 8.02
CA PHE A 518 -6.55 30.36 7.05
C PHE A 518 -8.05 30.62 7.12
N LEU A 519 -8.81 29.62 7.54
CA LEU A 519 -10.26 29.66 7.65
C LEU A 519 -10.71 29.40 9.08
N LYS A 520 -11.78 30.07 9.50
CA LYS A 520 -12.49 29.83 10.76
C LYS A 520 -13.96 29.57 10.51
N LYS A 521 -14.66 29.03 11.51
CA LYS A 521 -16.12 28.93 11.48
C LYS A 521 -16.74 30.29 11.84
N GLY A 522 -17.61 30.79 10.97
CA GLY A 522 -18.46 31.95 11.21
C GLY A 522 -19.60 31.62 12.18
N SER A 523 -20.40 32.64 12.51
CA SER A 523 -21.57 32.50 13.40
C SER A 523 -22.66 31.57 12.86
N ASP A 524 -22.72 31.42 11.53
CA ASP A 524 -23.62 30.51 10.81
C ASP A 524 -23.05 29.09 10.64
N GLY A 525 -21.83 28.85 11.13
CA GLY A 525 -21.10 27.58 11.02
C GLY A 525 -20.31 27.41 9.72
N ASN A 526 -20.43 28.33 8.76
CA ASN A 526 -19.70 28.27 7.49
C ASN A 526 -18.23 28.66 7.65
N LEU A 527 -17.36 28.14 6.79
CA LEU A 527 -15.96 28.54 6.79
C LEU A 527 -15.79 29.91 6.12
N ILE A 528 -15.14 30.83 6.83
CA ILE A 528 -14.83 32.17 6.35
C ILE A 528 -13.32 32.45 6.51
N PRO A 529 -12.73 33.30 5.66
CA PRO A 529 -11.35 33.73 5.83
C PRO A 529 -11.09 34.35 7.20
N GLN A 530 -9.92 34.07 7.76
CA GLN A 530 -9.41 34.64 9.00
C GLN A 530 -8.13 35.42 8.72
N THR A 531 -7.83 36.44 9.53
CA THR A 531 -6.51 37.09 9.51
C THR A 531 -5.69 36.74 10.76
N ILE A 532 -4.38 36.90 10.63
CA ILE A 532 -3.43 36.73 11.75
C ILE A 532 -3.79 37.69 12.88
N GLU A 533 -4.06 38.95 12.56
CA GLU A 533 -4.35 40.01 13.53
C GLU A 533 -5.63 39.71 14.30
N GLU A 534 -6.67 39.25 13.62
CA GLU A 534 -7.94 38.91 14.26
C GLU A 534 -7.75 37.78 15.28
N TYR A 535 -7.09 36.68 14.89
CA TYR A 535 -6.80 35.57 15.81
C TYR A 535 -5.96 36.06 16.99
N PHE A 536 -4.93 36.86 16.73
CA PHE A 536 -4.01 37.31 17.77
C PHE A 536 -4.72 38.18 18.82
N GLU A 537 -5.59 39.10 18.39
CA GLU A 537 -6.37 39.93 19.30
C GLU A 537 -7.39 39.14 20.13
N THR A 538 -7.99 38.08 19.57
CA THR A 538 -9.05 37.31 20.26
C THR A 538 -8.53 36.17 21.11
N GLU A 539 -7.51 35.45 20.65
CA GLU A 539 -7.04 34.20 21.29
C GLU A 539 -5.73 34.38 22.06
N VAL A 540 -4.84 35.29 21.62
CA VAL A 540 -3.50 35.40 22.23
C VAL A 540 -3.43 36.55 23.23
N LYS A 541 -3.82 37.74 22.79
CA LYS A 541 -3.68 38.99 23.56
C LYS A 541 -4.42 38.99 24.91
N PRO A 542 -5.60 38.36 25.09
CA PRO A 542 -6.26 38.29 26.39
C PRO A 542 -5.45 37.53 27.44
N HIS A 543 -4.58 36.61 27.02
CA HIS A 543 -3.69 35.85 27.90
C HIS A 543 -2.29 36.48 27.99
N LEU A 544 -1.82 37.13 26.92
CA LEU A 544 -0.49 37.75 26.81
C LEU A 544 -0.59 39.21 26.37
N LEU A 545 -0.97 40.10 27.29
CA LEU A 545 -1.29 41.51 27.01
C LEU A 545 -0.15 42.32 26.36
N GLU A 546 1.11 42.00 26.68
CA GLU A 546 2.29 42.72 26.18
C GLU A 546 2.97 42.01 25.00
N ALA A 547 2.38 40.91 24.50
CA ALA A 547 2.95 40.18 23.37
C ALA A 547 2.74 40.92 22.05
N TRP A 548 3.64 40.68 21.09
CA TRP A 548 3.49 41.14 19.71
C TRP A 548 3.93 40.06 18.72
N ILE A 549 3.51 40.22 17.48
CA ILE A 549 3.84 39.29 16.39
C ILE A 549 5.13 39.74 15.71
N ASP A 550 6.08 38.84 15.54
CA ASP A 550 7.19 39.04 14.60
C ASP A 550 6.80 38.56 13.20
N HIS A 551 6.19 39.45 12.41
CA HIS A 551 5.73 39.14 11.06
C HIS A 551 6.86 38.67 10.13
N SER A 552 8.11 39.07 10.37
CA SER A 552 9.26 38.64 9.56
C SER A 552 9.56 37.15 9.67
N LYS A 553 9.05 36.49 10.72
CA LYS A 553 9.18 35.05 10.96
C LYS A 553 7.89 34.28 10.67
N THR A 554 6.90 34.90 10.05
CA THR A 554 5.65 34.21 9.69
C THR A 554 5.91 33.23 8.57
N LYS A 555 5.49 31.99 8.75
CA LYS A 555 5.67 30.89 7.81
C LYS A 555 4.33 30.30 7.41
N ILE A 556 4.26 29.68 6.24
CA ILE A 556 3.06 28.96 5.80
C ILE A 556 3.28 27.46 6.01
N GLY A 557 2.31 26.83 6.67
CA GLY A 557 2.25 25.39 6.82
C GLY A 557 0.97 24.81 6.24
N TYR A 558 1.01 23.52 5.91
CA TYR A 558 -0.16 22.74 5.53
C TYR A 558 -0.20 21.46 6.36
N GLU A 559 -1.38 21.08 6.86
CA GLU A 559 -1.60 19.83 7.60
C GLU A 559 -3.04 19.31 7.45
N ILE A 560 -3.20 18.01 7.62
CA ILE A 560 -4.49 17.32 7.58
C ILE A 560 -4.69 16.66 8.94
N ASN A 561 -5.17 17.44 9.92
CA ASN A 561 -5.42 16.92 11.26
C ASN A 561 -6.72 16.10 11.31
N PHE A 562 -6.66 14.89 10.75
CA PHE A 562 -7.82 14.04 10.52
C PHE A 562 -8.64 13.80 11.80
N THR A 563 -7.98 13.48 12.91
CA THR A 563 -8.63 13.22 14.20
C THR A 563 -9.40 14.45 14.72
N LYS A 564 -8.84 15.66 14.57
CA LYS A 564 -9.50 16.91 14.99
C LYS A 564 -10.81 17.14 14.23
N TYR A 565 -10.87 16.76 12.96
CA TYR A 565 -12.02 17.07 12.10
C TYR A 565 -13.24 16.19 12.33
N PHE A 566 -13.04 15.00 12.91
CA PHE A 566 -14.10 14.05 13.26
C PHE A 566 -14.32 13.92 14.78
N TYR A 567 -13.64 14.74 15.58
CA TYR A 567 -13.82 14.74 17.03
C TYR A 567 -15.20 15.30 17.39
N GLU A 568 -16.04 14.45 17.99
CA GLU A 568 -17.29 14.87 18.63
C GLU A 568 -17.05 15.01 20.14
N PHE A 569 -17.23 16.22 20.68
CA PHE A 569 -17.08 16.44 22.12
C PHE A 569 -18.14 15.65 22.89
N LYS A 570 -17.70 14.70 23.71
CA LYS A 570 -18.57 14.00 24.67
C LYS A 570 -18.40 14.64 26.04
N PRO A 571 -19.43 15.34 26.56
CA PRO A 571 -19.38 15.82 27.93
C PRO A 571 -19.18 14.64 28.88
N LEU A 572 -18.36 14.83 29.92
CA LEU A 572 -18.21 13.83 30.97
C LEU A 572 -19.59 13.52 31.56
N ARG A 573 -19.87 12.22 31.76
CA ARG A 573 -21.11 11.79 32.43
C ARG A 573 -21.19 12.47 33.80
N ALA A 574 -22.40 12.83 34.21
CA ALA A 574 -22.59 13.41 35.54
C ALA A 574 -22.16 12.39 36.60
N LEU A 575 -21.51 12.88 37.66
CA LEU A 575 -21.02 12.02 38.75
C LEU A 575 -22.14 11.16 39.37
N ALA A 576 -23.38 11.68 39.33
CA ALA A 576 -24.58 10.99 39.79
C ALA A 576 -24.90 9.73 38.96
N ASP A 577 -24.76 9.80 37.63
CA ASP A 577 -25.03 8.66 36.73
C ASP A 577 -23.96 7.58 36.88
N ILE A 578 -22.69 7.98 37.08
CA ILE A 578 -21.58 7.07 37.36
C ILE A 578 -21.84 6.33 38.69
N LYS A 579 -22.29 7.05 39.71
CA LYS A 579 -22.61 6.47 41.01
C LYS A 579 -23.80 5.50 40.93
N ALA A 580 -24.83 5.83 40.16
CA ALA A 580 -25.99 4.97 39.96
C ALA A 580 -25.60 3.64 39.27
N ASP A 581 -24.76 3.69 38.24
CA ASP A 581 -24.27 2.48 37.56
C ASP A 581 -23.40 1.60 38.48
N ILE A 582 -22.52 2.21 39.30
CA ILE A 582 -21.70 1.47 40.27
C ILE A 582 -22.60 0.74 41.27
N LEU A 583 -23.60 1.41 41.82
CA LEU A 583 -24.55 0.80 42.76
C LEU A 583 -25.35 -0.33 42.10
N ALA A 584 -25.79 -0.15 40.85
CA ALA A 584 -26.49 -1.20 40.10
C ALA A 584 -25.59 -2.41 39.80
N LEU A 585 -24.30 -2.19 39.53
CA LEU A 585 -23.32 -3.26 39.36
C LEU A 585 -23.03 -3.99 40.68
N GLU A 586 -22.94 -3.26 41.80
CA GLU A 586 -22.78 -3.85 43.13
C GLU A 586 -23.99 -4.72 43.49
N GLU A 587 -25.22 -4.26 43.27
CA GLU A 587 -26.44 -5.07 43.49
C GLU A 587 -26.44 -6.33 42.62
N LYS A 588 -26.10 -6.21 41.34
CA LYS A 588 -26.05 -7.36 40.42
C LYS A 588 -24.96 -8.36 40.79
N THR A 589 -23.83 -7.88 41.30
CA THR A 589 -22.73 -8.73 41.79
C THR A 589 -23.15 -9.47 43.06
N LEU A 590 -23.81 -8.77 44.00
CA LEU A 590 -24.36 -9.35 45.22
C LEU A 590 -25.45 -10.41 44.94
N GLU A 591 -26.32 -10.17 43.97
CA GLU A 591 -27.30 -11.17 43.51
C GLU A 591 -26.61 -12.40 42.90
N THR A 592 -25.58 -12.18 42.10
CA THR A 592 -24.83 -13.28 41.48
C THR A 592 -24.08 -14.11 42.54
N GLU A 593 -23.47 -13.46 43.53
CA GLU A 593 -22.81 -14.13 44.67
C GLU A 593 -23.80 -14.93 45.52
N LYS A 594 -24.99 -14.37 45.81
CA LYS A 594 -26.05 -15.12 46.51
C LYS A 594 -26.50 -16.35 45.73
N THR A 595 -26.67 -16.21 44.42
CA THR A 595 -27.10 -17.32 43.55
C THR A 595 -26.05 -18.44 43.52
N VAL A 596 -24.76 -18.10 43.60
CA VAL A 596 -23.64 -19.07 43.68
C VAL A 596 -23.50 -19.70 45.07
N LEU A 597 -23.89 -18.99 46.15
CA LEU A 597 -23.86 -19.50 47.52
C LEU A 597 -25.08 -20.40 47.85
N GLU A 598 -26.18 -20.24 47.11
CA GLU A 598 -27.41 -21.04 47.24
C GLU A 598 -27.45 -22.27 46.30
N SER A 599 -26.45 -22.43 45.41
CA SER A 599 -26.21 -23.61 44.56
C SER A 599 -25.12 -24.51 45.13
#